data_AF-A0A482WQU2-F1
#
_entry.id   AF-A0A482WQU2-F1
#
_cell.length_a   1.000
_cell.length_b   1.000
_cell.length_c   1.000
_cell.angle_alpha   90.00
_cell.angle_beta   90.00
_cell.angle_gamma   90.00
#
_symmetry.space_group_name_H-M   'P 1'
#
loop_
_entity.id
_entity.type
_entity.pdbx_description
1 polymer ?
#
loop_
_entity_poly.entity_id
_entity_poly.type
_entity_poly.pdbx_seq_one_letter_code
_entity_poly.pdbx_strand_id
1 'polypeptide(L)'
;MASYSDLDTKYDDDFRSGLVKIKPFILDLQKQENVFLCRMWLEKLIKSEPSERALRNVYLEELCKHVKNNDLDAPFNTSPAEGALQPINPSSENRICNEKSSDQETVELIETSLCTDETNVDCQKDEPVTEEGAQSTDSEEECCAEQYCSSESLDSVPCVNTRVDSNTSYESVQEQLQTEVEEKPISSSKTSSNESLIKGELLQLKNENNSLKEEIKDKNNTIHDLEIERGSLNEKILVLNKNLENVNVELKQLQDFEKGFLQARKDVELWIGKYKILDARSSEMENSYLKKIEDYENSTRHLKTEIEKLRLNEEKITKPFEDQQLELELSNKKIEALEKERSVLIKMNEKLEKNIKEMTEKYEEKVNTQYKEIAQLKNRLQEECDRMKTEIKSMRDTSVKDNDEVKLQLKTEISDYKLKLANLTNEMNEKIRQYEAKIDTIKKTTEMELCMQKMTLISDFSVARQKELENIISVLDQKYQARLIETEAFKSESKGNQEINQEVLQLKIELDEDFKQESQLEPNIPI
;
A
#
# COMPACT_ATOMS: atom_id res chain seq x y z
N MET A 1 29.44 3.43 25.83
CA MET A 1 28.99 3.98 24.54
C MET A 1 27.63 4.59 24.75
N ALA A 2 27.59 5.84 25.22
CA ALA A 2 26.37 6.63 25.18
C ALA A 2 25.97 6.77 23.71
N SER A 3 24.72 6.47 23.41
CA SER A 3 24.20 6.42 22.05
C SER A 3 24.42 7.76 21.36
N TYR A 4 25.06 7.76 20.19
CA TYR A 4 25.27 8.93 19.34
C TYR A 4 23.96 9.71 19.06
N SER A 5 22.80 9.06 19.23
CA SER A 5 21.47 9.65 19.09
C SER A 5 21.09 10.69 20.17
N ASP A 6 21.73 10.66 21.34
CA ASP A 6 21.33 11.51 22.48
C ASP A 6 21.91 12.93 22.37
N LEU A 7 23.09 13.07 21.73
CA LEU A 7 23.69 14.39 21.45
C LEU A 7 22.97 15.12 20.32
N ASP A 8 22.54 14.40 19.30
CA ASP A 8 21.82 14.96 18.16
C ASP A 8 20.47 15.57 18.56
N THR A 9 19.73 14.89 19.44
CA THR A 9 18.46 15.37 19.98
C THR A 9 18.67 16.61 20.85
N LYS A 10 19.71 16.62 21.70
CA LYS A 10 20.09 17.80 22.47
C LYS A 10 20.39 19.01 21.59
N TYR A 11 21.15 18.86 20.50
CA TYR A 11 21.44 19.97 19.60
C TYR A 11 20.19 20.50 18.88
N ASP A 12 19.25 19.63 18.52
CA ASP A 12 17.98 20.06 17.92
C ASP A 12 17.06 20.76 18.95
N ASP A 13 17.12 20.38 20.23
CA ASP A 13 16.44 21.08 21.32
C ASP A 13 17.05 22.46 21.61
N ASP A 14 18.37 22.55 21.67
CA ASP A 14 19.09 23.81 21.86
C ASP A 14 18.81 24.79 20.70
N PHE A 15 18.74 24.28 19.46
CA PHE A 15 18.36 25.07 18.29
C PHE A 15 16.94 25.62 18.40
N ARG A 16 15.96 24.76 18.76
CA ARG A 16 14.57 25.18 18.97
C ARG A 16 14.45 26.23 20.07
N SER A 17 15.17 26.06 21.17
CA SER A 17 15.24 27.02 22.27
C SER A 17 15.81 28.37 21.79
N GLY A 18 16.89 28.35 21.00
CA GLY A 18 17.47 29.55 20.40
C GLY A 18 16.52 30.30 19.47
N LEU A 19 15.73 29.59 18.65
CA LEU A 19 14.75 30.20 17.74
C LEU A 19 13.62 30.91 18.50
N VAL A 20 13.17 30.34 19.61
CA VAL A 20 12.18 31.00 20.49
C VAL A 20 12.78 32.24 21.13
N LYS A 21 14.04 32.18 21.58
CA LYS A 21 14.74 33.29 22.22
C LYS A 21 14.99 34.47 21.28
N ILE A 22 15.33 34.23 20.01
CA ILE A 22 15.68 35.30 19.07
C ILE A 22 14.45 36.04 18.51
N LYS A 23 13.30 35.37 18.43
CA LYS A 23 12.05 35.88 17.82
C LYS A 23 11.64 37.29 18.27
N PRO A 24 11.57 37.65 19.57
CA PRO A 24 11.17 38.99 19.97
C PRO A 24 12.14 40.06 19.47
N PHE A 25 13.45 39.80 19.52
CA PHE A 25 14.47 40.77 19.13
C PHE A 25 14.50 41.06 17.63
N ILE A 26 14.06 40.11 16.79
CA ILE A 26 13.94 40.34 15.33
C ILE A 26 12.86 41.38 15.01
N LEU A 27 11.78 41.41 15.80
CA LEU A 27 10.70 42.37 15.62
C LEU A 27 11.12 43.79 16.03
N ASP A 28 12.12 43.90 16.92
CA ASP A 28 12.66 45.16 17.43
C ASP A 28 13.79 45.75 16.57
N LEU A 29 14.23 45.04 15.52
CA LEU A 29 15.25 45.52 14.60
C LEU A 29 14.78 46.77 13.83
N GLN A 30 15.53 47.87 13.96
CA GLN A 30 15.15 49.15 13.36
C GLN A 30 15.43 49.23 11.85
N LYS A 31 16.46 48.51 11.38
CA LYS A 31 16.87 48.51 9.97
C LYS A 31 16.21 47.34 9.23
N GLN A 32 15.44 47.64 8.18
CA GLN A 32 14.80 46.62 7.35
C GLN A 32 15.81 45.67 6.69
N GLU A 33 17.01 46.17 6.35
CA GLU A 33 18.12 45.36 5.84
C GLU A 33 18.57 44.30 6.86
N ASN A 34 18.67 44.66 8.14
CA ASN A 34 19.05 43.71 9.19
C ASN A 34 17.96 42.63 9.37
N VAL A 35 16.68 42.98 9.26
CA VAL A 35 15.58 42.00 9.29
C VAL A 35 15.71 41.01 8.13
N PHE A 36 16.03 41.51 6.93
CA PHE A 36 16.22 40.67 5.75
C PHE A 36 17.43 39.73 5.91
N LEU A 37 18.59 40.24 6.34
CA LEU A 37 19.79 39.45 6.57
C LEU A 37 19.59 38.41 7.67
N CYS A 38 18.95 38.79 8.78
CA CYS A 38 18.60 37.85 9.86
C CYS A 38 17.71 36.72 9.35
N ARG A 39 16.72 37.02 8.48
CA ARG A 39 15.87 35.99 7.87
C ARG A 39 16.67 35.03 6.99
N MET A 40 17.58 35.55 6.16
CA MET A 40 18.44 34.74 5.28
C MET A 40 19.35 33.79 6.09
N TRP A 41 19.96 34.29 7.16
CA TRP A 41 20.78 33.46 8.05
C TRP A 41 19.96 32.41 8.79
N LEU A 42 18.78 32.74 9.32
CA LEU A 42 17.91 31.75 9.95
C LEU A 42 17.47 30.65 8.97
N GLU A 43 17.14 31.01 7.73
CA GLU A 43 16.81 30.04 6.70
C GLU A 43 18.00 29.11 6.38
N LYS A 44 19.22 29.67 6.34
CA LYS A 44 20.45 28.89 6.17
C LYS A 44 20.64 27.90 7.33
N LEU A 45 20.49 28.35 8.57
CA LEU A 45 20.67 27.53 9.76
C LEU A 45 19.62 26.41 9.88
N ILE A 46 18.38 26.67 9.45
CA ILE A 46 17.33 25.65 9.39
C ILE A 46 17.67 24.54 8.37
N LYS A 47 18.36 24.90 7.27
CA LYS A 47 18.74 23.99 6.18
C LYS A 47 20.09 23.31 6.38
N SER A 48 20.82 23.59 7.47
CA SER A 48 22.12 22.98 7.76
C SER A 48 22.06 21.46 7.89
N GLU A 49 23.13 20.78 7.48
CA GLU A 49 23.19 19.32 7.52
C GLU A 49 23.29 18.78 8.96
N PRO A 50 22.90 17.53 9.24
CA PRO A 50 23.02 16.92 10.58
C PRO A 50 24.44 16.97 11.15
N SER A 51 25.48 16.92 10.30
CA SER A 51 26.89 17.05 10.67
C SER A 51 27.26 18.44 11.21
N GLU A 52 26.44 19.46 10.94
CA GLU A 52 26.69 20.85 11.28
C GLU A 52 25.87 21.33 12.48
N ARG A 53 25.06 20.47 13.11
CA ARG A 53 24.16 20.84 14.22
C ARG A 53 24.82 21.63 15.35
N ALA A 54 26.03 21.22 15.73
CA ALA A 54 26.80 21.91 16.76
C ALA A 54 27.17 23.34 16.33
N LEU A 55 27.70 23.48 15.11
CA LEU A 55 28.10 24.78 14.56
C LEU A 55 26.90 25.68 14.26
N ARG A 56 25.78 25.11 13.79
CA ARG A 56 24.49 25.79 13.61
C ARG A 56 24.03 26.45 14.90
N ASN A 57 24.16 25.76 16.04
CA ASN A 57 23.75 26.30 17.33
C ASN A 57 24.66 27.45 17.78
N VAL A 58 25.98 27.36 17.52
CA VAL A 58 26.93 28.47 17.75
C VAL A 58 26.54 29.70 16.92
N TYR A 59 26.23 29.52 15.64
CA TYR A 59 25.75 30.60 14.78
C TYR A 59 24.46 31.23 15.29
N LEU A 60 23.50 30.42 15.75
CA LEU A 60 22.23 30.94 16.26
C LEU A 60 22.41 31.74 17.55
N GLU A 61 23.32 31.30 18.43
CA GLU A 61 23.65 32.02 19.66
C GLU A 61 24.33 33.37 19.36
N GLU A 62 25.31 33.39 18.46
CA GLU A 62 25.98 34.62 18.03
C GLU A 62 25.03 35.56 17.29
N LEU A 63 24.17 35.04 16.41
CA LEU A 63 23.14 35.84 15.75
C LEU A 63 22.19 36.46 16.78
N CYS A 64 21.82 35.73 17.82
CA CYS A 64 20.98 36.22 18.90
C CYS A 64 21.63 37.39 19.67
N LYS A 65 22.96 37.34 19.91
CA LYS A 65 23.71 38.46 20.53
C LYS A 65 23.67 39.71 19.66
N HIS A 66 23.94 39.58 18.36
CA HIS A 66 23.93 40.71 17.42
C HIS A 66 22.54 41.33 17.24
N VAL A 67 21.50 40.50 17.10
CA VAL A 67 20.12 40.97 16.98
C VAL A 67 19.66 41.69 18.25
N LYS A 68 20.04 41.21 19.44
CA LYS A 68 19.77 41.90 20.73
C LYS A 68 20.41 43.29 20.82
N ASN A 69 21.61 43.45 20.25
CA ASN A 69 22.31 44.73 20.21
C ASN A 69 21.82 45.65 19.08
N ASN A 70 20.84 45.21 18.29
CA ASN A 70 20.31 45.91 17.11
C ASN A 70 21.39 46.24 16.06
N ASP A 71 22.48 45.46 16.03
CA ASP A 71 23.58 45.62 15.08
C ASP A 71 24.09 44.26 14.62
N LEU A 72 24.03 44.01 13.31
CA LEU A 72 24.52 42.77 12.72
C LEU A 72 25.95 43.01 12.26
N ASP A 73 26.92 42.55 13.05
CA ASP A 73 28.34 42.54 12.67
C ASP A 73 28.67 41.31 11.80
N ALA A 74 29.90 41.27 11.28
CA ALA A 74 30.38 40.12 10.52
C ALA A 74 30.31 38.83 11.37
N PRO A 75 29.83 37.70 10.80
CA PRO A 75 29.50 37.47 9.39
C PRO A 75 28.05 37.83 9.00
N PHE A 76 27.21 38.25 9.95
CA PHE A 76 25.78 38.48 9.76
C PHE A 76 25.42 39.76 8.99
N ASN A 77 26.39 40.67 8.84
CA ASN A 77 26.28 41.88 8.00
C ASN A 77 26.26 41.59 6.49
N THR A 78 26.40 40.33 6.08
CA THR A 78 26.34 39.90 4.68
C THR A 78 25.46 38.66 4.53
N SER A 79 25.00 38.38 3.31
CA SER A 79 24.25 37.15 3.03
C SER A 79 25.10 35.91 3.33
N PRO A 80 24.51 34.81 3.87
CA PRO A 80 25.25 33.59 4.15
C PRO A 80 25.85 32.99 2.87
N ALA A 81 27.09 32.54 2.95
CA ALA A 81 27.75 31.84 1.84
C ALA A 81 27.00 30.56 1.45
N GLU A 82 27.03 30.20 0.16
CA GLU A 82 26.54 28.92 -0.32
C GLU A 82 27.47 27.78 0.15
N GLY A 83 26.91 26.60 0.44
CA GLY A 83 27.67 25.44 0.94
C GLY A 83 27.64 25.24 2.46
N ALA A 84 28.61 24.51 3.01
CA ALA A 84 28.69 24.19 4.43
C ALA A 84 28.97 25.43 5.31
N LEU A 85 28.43 25.45 6.54
CA LEU A 85 28.73 26.47 7.54
C LEU A 85 30.24 26.49 7.82
N GLN A 86 30.85 27.67 7.67
CA GLN A 86 32.25 27.86 8.03
C GLN A 86 32.37 28.09 9.54
N PRO A 87 33.41 27.62 10.23
CA PRO A 87 33.61 27.97 11.63
C PRO A 87 33.65 29.50 11.81
N ILE A 88 32.84 30.04 12.73
CA ILE A 88 32.98 31.44 13.13
C ILE A 88 34.32 31.53 13.85
N ASN A 89 35.28 32.25 13.29
CA ASN A 89 36.48 32.60 14.02
C ASN A 89 36.04 33.52 15.18
N PRO A 90 36.23 33.14 16.46
CA PRO A 90 35.83 33.96 17.60
C PRO A 90 36.71 35.22 17.78
N SER A 91 37.30 35.73 16.70
CA SER A 91 38.36 36.73 16.73
C SER A 91 37.84 38.08 16.22
N SER A 92 37.34 38.90 17.13
CA SER A 92 37.64 40.36 17.17
C SER A 92 36.96 41.09 18.35
N GLU A 93 36.78 40.45 19.51
CA GLU A 93 36.68 41.17 20.78
C GLU A 93 38.06 41.75 21.14
N ASN A 94 38.52 42.76 20.40
CA ASN A 94 39.54 43.72 20.82
C ASN A 94 39.72 44.80 19.74
N ARG A 95 38.82 45.78 19.70
CA ARG A 95 39.11 47.10 19.10
C ARG A 95 38.24 48.20 19.72
N ILE A 96 38.36 48.35 21.03
CA ILE A 96 38.12 49.65 21.68
C ILE A 96 39.48 50.16 22.15
N CYS A 97 40.13 50.95 21.30
CA CYS A 97 41.08 51.99 21.70
C CYS A 97 41.14 53.02 20.58
N ASN A 98 40.69 54.23 20.91
CA ASN A 98 41.00 55.55 20.36
C ASN A 98 41.94 55.60 19.16
N GLU A 99 41.56 56.35 18.12
CA GLU A 99 42.28 57.57 17.76
C GLU A 99 41.54 58.39 16.70
N LYS A 100 41.42 59.69 17.00
CA LYS A 100 41.26 60.74 16.00
C LYS A 100 42.58 60.86 15.24
N SER A 101 42.50 61.21 13.95
CA SER A 101 43.47 62.00 13.18
C SER A 101 44.24 61.28 12.08
N SER A 102 44.03 61.83 10.87
CA SER A 102 45.01 62.08 9.80
C SER A 102 45.48 60.93 8.91
N ASP A 103 45.04 61.04 7.64
CA ASP A 103 45.76 60.91 6.37
C ASP A 103 46.96 59.95 6.18
N GLN A 104 46.93 59.38 4.96
CA GLN A 104 48.00 58.81 4.12
C GLN A 104 48.17 57.28 4.04
N GLU A 105 47.83 56.81 2.83
CA GLU A 105 48.72 56.14 1.85
C GLU A 105 49.32 54.75 2.16
N THR A 106 48.88 53.80 1.30
CA THR A 106 49.64 52.72 0.61
C THR A 106 50.28 51.54 1.36
N VAL A 107 49.88 50.35 0.88
CA VAL A 107 50.72 49.21 0.40
C VAL A 107 51.08 48.05 1.37
N GLU A 108 50.76 46.84 0.88
CA GLU A 108 51.38 45.49 1.08
C GLU A 108 51.44 44.85 2.49
N LEU A 109 50.85 43.67 2.74
CA LEU A 109 51.13 42.27 2.33
C LEU A 109 51.77 41.50 3.51
N ILE A 110 51.31 40.25 3.69
CA ILE A 110 51.97 39.09 4.34
C ILE A 110 51.71 38.82 5.84
N GLU A 111 50.90 37.76 6.03
CA GLU A 111 51.06 36.52 6.82
C GLU A 111 51.52 36.48 8.29
N THR A 112 50.99 35.42 8.94
CA THR A 112 51.50 34.70 10.12
C THR A 112 51.24 35.38 11.47
N SER A 113 50.98 34.74 12.60
CA SER A 113 50.95 33.32 13.02
C SER A 113 50.59 33.30 14.52
N LEU A 114 49.83 32.27 14.92
CA LEU A 114 49.80 31.56 16.22
C LEU A 114 49.63 32.28 17.59
N CYS A 115 48.89 31.54 18.43
CA CYS A 115 49.09 31.20 19.85
C CYS A 115 48.00 31.70 20.82
N THR A 116 47.16 30.78 21.36
CA THR A 116 47.19 30.17 22.73
C THR A 116 46.86 31.19 23.82
N ASP A 117 46.06 30.98 24.87
CA ASP A 117 45.54 29.80 25.55
C ASP A 117 44.41 30.27 26.49
N GLU A 118 43.56 29.32 26.88
CA GLU A 118 42.91 29.12 28.20
C GLU A 118 42.63 30.33 29.12
N THR A 119 41.38 30.45 29.60
CA THR A 119 41.01 29.94 30.95
C THR A 119 39.53 30.15 31.29
N ASN A 120 38.95 29.07 31.82
CA ASN A 120 37.79 28.96 32.68
C ASN A 120 37.60 30.12 33.67
N VAL A 121 36.38 30.67 33.78
CA VAL A 121 35.76 30.96 35.09
C VAL A 121 34.25 30.71 35.02
N ASP A 122 33.85 29.72 35.80
CA ASP A 122 32.49 29.35 36.20
C ASP A 122 31.95 30.40 37.19
N CYS A 123 30.73 30.92 36.99
CA CYS A 123 30.00 31.64 38.03
C CYS A 123 28.48 31.43 37.92
N GLN A 124 28.01 30.76 38.97
CA GLN A 124 26.66 30.47 39.40
C GLN A 124 25.77 31.73 39.45
N LYS A 125 24.56 31.69 38.88
CA LYS A 125 23.29 31.29 39.54
C LYS A 125 22.82 32.34 40.55
N ASP A 126 21.73 33.03 40.20
CA ASP A 126 20.57 33.29 41.07
C ASP A 126 19.45 34.02 40.31
N GLU A 127 18.37 33.27 40.10
CA GLU A 127 16.97 33.72 39.96
C GLU A 127 16.31 33.53 41.36
N PRO A 128 15.03 33.87 41.62
CA PRO A 128 14.06 34.71 40.89
C PRO A 128 13.33 35.67 41.87
N VAL A 129 12.28 36.37 41.40
CA VAL A 129 10.91 36.33 41.98
C VAL A 129 10.04 37.39 41.28
N THR A 130 9.13 36.87 40.48
CA THR A 130 7.89 37.44 39.98
C THR A 130 6.91 37.78 41.11
N GLU A 131 6.20 38.90 40.99
CA GLU A 131 4.82 38.99 41.48
C GLU A 131 3.95 39.78 40.50
N GLU A 132 2.85 39.14 40.13
CA GLU A 132 1.80 39.60 39.25
C GLU A 132 0.82 40.54 40.00
N GLY A 133 0.23 41.46 39.24
CA GLY A 133 -1.22 41.69 39.30
C GLY A 133 -1.71 42.80 40.24
N ALA A 134 -2.35 43.81 39.65
CA ALA A 134 -3.75 44.15 39.96
C ALA A 134 -4.27 45.29 39.06
N GLN A 135 -5.54 45.16 38.73
CA GLN A 135 -6.40 46.04 37.94
C GLN A 135 -6.81 47.31 38.71
N SER A 136 -7.05 48.42 38.00
CA SER A 136 -8.24 49.33 38.12
C SER A 136 -8.01 50.55 37.21
N THR A 137 -8.79 50.84 36.16
CA THR A 137 -10.05 51.63 36.17
C THR A 137 -10.09 52.75 37.22
N ASP A 138 -9.81 54.00 36.83
CA ASP A 138 -10.83 55.05 36.62
C ASP A 138 -10.24 56.48 36.52
N SER A 139 -10.99 57.28 35.76
CA SER A 139 -11.30 58.72 35.91
C SER A 139 -10.22 59.83 35.87
N GLU A 140 -10.41 60.70 34.87
CA GLU A 140 -10.54 62.18 34.94
C GLU A 140 -9.36 63.09 35.37
N GLU A 141 -9.50 64.37 34.95
CA GLU A 141 -8.67 65.57 35.15
C GLU A 141 -7.59 65.81 34.06
N GLU A 142 -7.87 66.53 32.97
CA GLU A 142 -8.19 67.97 32.86
C GLU A 142 -7.33 68.85 33.79
N CYS A 143 -6.18 69.31 33.28
CA CYS A 143 -5.44 70.42 33.88
C CYS A 143 -4.68 71.21 32.81
N CYS A 144 -5.37 72.17 32.18
CA CYS A 144 -4.74 73.23 31.41
C CYS A 144 -4.25 74.31 32.37
N ALA A 145 -2.94 74.40 32.56
CA ALA A 145 -2.31 75.46 33.33
C ALA A 145 -2.33 76.78 32.54
N GLU A 146 -3.10 77.74 33.01
CA GLU A 146 -2.96 79.16 32.74
C GLU A 146 -1.63 79.66 33.34
N GLN A 147 -0.84 80.40 32.55
CA GLN A 147 0.35 81.07 33.07
C GLN A 147 0.38 82.54 32.65
N TYR A 148 -0.08 83.34 33.61
CA TYR A 148 0.39 84.66 34.03
C TYR A 148 0.55 85.80 33.01
N CYS A 149 -0.35 86.78 33.20
CA CYS A 149 -0.13 88.20 32.94
C CYS A 149 1.16 88.73 33.57
N SER A 150 1.95 89.46 32.78
CA SER A 150 2.92 90.43 33.28
C SER A 150 2.54 91.80 32.73
N SER A 151 1.92 92.59 33.59
CA SER A 151 1.75 94.04 33.45
C SER A 151 2.73 94.76 34.36
N GLU A 152 3.03 96.00 34.00
CA GLU A 152 3.71 97.07 34.76
C GLU A 152 5.22 97.25 34.52
N SER A 153 5.55 98.40 33.95
CA SER A 153 6.58 99.33 34.44
C SER A 153 6.95 100.33 33.34
N LEU A 154 6.30 101.50 33.30
CA LEU A 154 6.93 102.72 32.76
C LEU A 154 6.56 103.95 33.59
N ASP A 155 7.55 104.27 34.41
CA ASP A 155 7.93 105.52 35.06
C ASP A 155 7.45 106.86 34.47
N SER A 156 6.80 107.61 35.36
CA SER A 156 7.11 109.00 35.79
C SER A 156 7.43 110.09 34.75
N VAL A 157 6.48 111.04 34.60
CA VAL A 157 6.71 112.41 34.09
C VAL A 157 6.21 113.41 35.16
N PRO A 158 7.04 114.37 35.61
CA PRO A 158 6.62 115.34 36.63
C PRO A 158 5.89 116.53 36.01
N CYS A 159 4.64 116.76 36.44
CA CYS A 159 3.92 118.01 36.22
C CYS A 159 4.38 119.06 37.25
N VAL A 160 5.18 120.04 36.83
CA VAL A 160 5.48 121.25 37.60
C VAL A 160 4.60 122.37 37.08
N ASN A 161 3.47 122.60 37.74
CA ASN A 161 2.72 123.86 37.67
C ASN A 161 3.07 124.68 38.92
N THR A 162 4.12 125.49 38.85
CA THR A 162 4.37 126.56 39.82
C THR A 162 3.50 127.77 39.47
N ARG A 163 2.31 127.82 40.09
CA ARG A 163 1.48 129.01 40.20
C ARG A 163 1.56 129.46 41.65
N VAL A 164 2.40 130.44 41.94
CA VAL A 164 2.45 131.14 43.24
C VAL A 164 2.50 132.63 42.95
N ASP A 165 1.34 133.25 43.14
CA ASP A 165 1.10 134.55 43.75
C ASP A 165 1.94 135.75 43.29
N SER A 166 1.31 136.51 42.40
CA SER A 166 1.45 137.97 42.35
C SER A 166 0.84 138.59 43.61
N ASN A 167 1.32 139.80 43.93
CA ASN A 167 0.76 140.76 44.90
C ASN A 167 1.38 140.75 46.30
N THR A 168 2.59 141.27 46.37
CA THR A 168 2.98 142.09 47.53
C THR A 168 3.90 143.21 47.02
N SER A 169 3.64 144.43 47.50
CA SER A 169 4.49 145.61 47.31
C SER A 169 4.30 146.44 46.02
N TYR A 170 3.07 146.88 45.74
CA TYR A 170 2.82 148.17 45.06
C TYR A 170 2.20 149.24 45.97
N GLU A 171 1.89 148.92 47.24
CA GLU A 171 1.43 149.90 48.25
C GLU A 171 2.58 150.59 49.01
N SER A 172 3.84 150.14 48.87
CA SER A 172 4.98 150.75 49.58
C SER A 172 5.60 151.97 48.88
N VAL A 173 5.13 152.34 47.68
CA VAL A 173 5.67 153.50 46.93
C VAL A 173 4.69 154.68 46.90
N GLN A 174 3.43 154.47 47.29
CA GLN A 174 2.42 155.53 47.28
C GLN A 174 2.36 156.35 48.58
N GLU A 175 3.01 155.89 49.65
CA GLU A 175 3.04 156.56 50.97
C GLU A 175 4.31 157.41 51.23
N GLN A 176 5.19 157.58 50.23
CA GLN A 176 6.39 158.43 50.31
C GLN A 176 6.36 159.70 49.43
N LEU A 177 5.24 159.97 48.76
CA LEU A 177 5.07 161.18 47.92
C LEU A 177 3.98 162.13 48.42
N GLN A 178 3.49 161.94 49.64
CA GLN A 178 2.36 162.71 50.20
C GLN A 178 2.69 163.47 51.50
N THR A 179 3.98 163.68 51.79
CA THR A 179 4.45 164.29 53.05
C THR A 179 5.57 165.32 52.89
N GLU A 180 5.67 166.02 51.75
CA GLU A 180 6.64 167.12 51.61
C GLU A 180 6.23 168.23 50.64
N VAL A 181 4.94 168.59 50.64
CA VAL A 181 4.47 169.85 50.05
C VAL A 181 3.37 170.41 50.96
N GLU A 182 3.77 171.26 51.90
CA GLU A 182 3.06 172.47 52.38
C GLU A 182 3.52 172.81 53.80
N GLU A 183 4.40 173.82 53.93
CA GLU A 183 4.04 175.08 54.62
C GLU A 183 5.20 176.10 54.59
N LYS A 184 4.86 177.31 54.10
CA LYS A 184 5.29 178.65 54.60
C LYS A 184 6.71 179.20 54.31
N PRO A 185 6.88 180.54 54.28
CA PRO A 185 6.10 181.53 53.52
C PRO A 185 6.99 182.63 52.87
N ILE A 186 6.65 183.11 51.67
CA ILE A 186 7.24 184.34 51.10
C ILE A 186 6.27 185.50 51.29
N SER A 187 6.79 186.55 51.92
CA SER A 187 6.14 187.80 52.27
C SER A 187 5.71 188.63 51.07
N SER A 188 4.50 189.16 51.20
CA SER A 188 3.82 190.20 50.43
C SER A 188 4.62 191.49 50.21
N SER A 189 4.46 192.11 49.03
CA SER A 189 3.94 193.48 48.99
C SER A 189 3.24 193.82 47.66
N LYS A 190 2.00 194.32 47.82
CA LYS A 190 1.25 195.26 46.99
C LYS A 190 1.08 194.94 45.49
N THR A 191 -0.14 194.60 45.10
CA THR A 191 -1.01 195.54 44.37
C THR A 191 -2.46 195.04 44.39
N SER A 192 -3.32 195.92 44.89
CA SER A 192 -4.78 195.82 44.94
C SER A 192 -5.35 195.91 43.52
N SER A 193 -6.45 195.18 43.27
CA SER A 193 -7.40 195.34 42.14
C SER A 193 -7.45 194.21 41.10
N ASN A 194 -7.63 192.94 41.49
CA ASN A 194 -8.10 191.86 40.58
C ASN A 194 -8.79 190.66 41.29
N GLU A 195 -9.32 190.86 42.50
CA GLU A 195 -9.79 189.78 43.38
C GLU A 195 -11.15 189.15 42.98
N SER A 196 -11.90 189.75 42.03
CA SER A 196 -13.18 189.20 41.57
C SER A 196 -13.04 188.23 40.37
N LEU A 197 -12.02 188.38 39.53
CA LEU A 197 -11.79 187.49 38.37
C LEU A 197 -11.24 186.13 38.82
N ILE A 198 -10.28 186.15 39.75
CA ILE A 198 -9.66 184.95 40.30
C ILE A 198 -10.69 184.12 41.07
N LYS A 199 -11.64 184.75 41.79
CA LYS A 199 -12.74 184.05 42.45
C LYS A 199 -13.70 183.36 41.47
N GLY A 200 -13.89 183.92 40.27
CA GLY A 200 -14.70 183.31 39.21
C GLY A 200 -14.05 182.07 38.60
N GLU A 201 -12.76 182.16 38.24
CA GLU A 201 -11.98 181.01 37.77
C GLU A 201 -11.82 179.93 38.83
N LEU A 202 -11.60 180.29 40.11
CA LEU A 202 -11.58 179.31 41.20
C LEU A 202 -12.91 178.59 41.37
N LEU A 203 -14.04 179.27 41.16
CA LEU A 203 -15.37 178.65 41.22
C LEU A 203 -15.60 177.73 40.01
N GLN A 204 -15.15 178.14 38.83
CA GLN A 204 -15.26 177.33 37.60
C GLN A 204 -14.37 176.09 37.69
N LEU A 205 -13.11 176.23 38.08
CA LEU A 205 -12.20 175.12 38.33
C LEU A 205 -12.71 174.20 39.43
N LYS A 206 -13.36 174.74 40.47
CA LYS A 206 -13.99 173.93 41.51
C LYS A 206 -15.17 173.12 40.97
N ASN A 207 -15.98 173.71 40.10
CA ASN A 207 -17.09 173.00 39.45
C ASN A 207 -16.59 171.96 38.44
N GLU A 208 -15.57 172.27 37.65
CA GLU A 208 -14.91 171.33 36.74
C GLU A 208 -14.22 170.19 37.50
N ASN A 209 -13.56 170.48 38.62
CA ASN A 209 -12.93 169.46 39.46
C ASN A 209 -14.00 168.58 40.15
N ASN A 210 -15.13 169.14 40.57
CA ASN A 210 -16.27 168.35 41.03
C ASN A 210 -16.86 167.48 39.91
N SER A 211 -16.95 168.00 38.68
CA SER A 211 -17.42 167.25 37.51
C SER A 211 -16.48 166.10 37.14
N LEU A 212 -15.17 166.36 37.11
CA LEU A 212 -14.13 165.36 36.87
C LEU A 212 -14.11 164.31 37.99
N LYS A 213 -14.39 164.71 39.23
CA LYS A 213 -14.47 163.79 40.37
C LYS A 213 -15.67 162.84 40.24
N GLU A 214 -16.83 163.32 39.81
CA GLU A 214 -17.96 162.44 39.51
C GLU A 214 -17.68 161.57 38.26
N GLU A 215 -17.04 162.09 37.21
CA GLU A 215 -16.64 161.28 36.04
C GLU A 215 -15.64 160.17 36.40
N ILE A 216 -14.64 160.47 37.24
CA ILE A 216 -13.69 159.48 37.76
C ILE A 216 -14.42 158.43 38.58
N LYS A 217 -15.39 158.83 39.40
CA LYS A 217 -16.21 157.92 40.20
C LYS A 217 -17.06 157.01 39.31
N ASP A 218 -17.69 157.54 38.27
CA ASP A 218 -18.45 156.76 37.28
C ASP A 218 -17.55 155.79 36.49
N LYS A 219 -16.35 156.23 36.07
CA LYS A 219 -15.37 155.35 35.44
C LYS A 219 -14.85 154.27 36.39
N ASN A 220 -14.62 154.59 37.66
CA ASN A 220 -14.21 153.62 38.67
C ASN A 220 -15.32 152.59 38.94
N ASN A 221 -16.59 153.00 38.98
CA ASN A 221 -17.73 152.08 39.06
C ASN A 221 -17.77 151.17 37.82
N THR A 222 -17.56 151.73 36.62
CA THR A 222 -17.51 150.95 35.36
C THR A 222 -16.35 149.94 35.36
N ILE A 223 -15.17 150.34 35.85
CA ILE A 223 -14.01 149.44 36.00
C ILE A 223 -14.37 148.31 36.97
N HIS A 224 -14.99 148.64 38.10
CA HIS A 224 -15.41 147.64 39.08
C HIS A 224 -16.41 146.63 38.49
N ASP A 225 -17.41 147.10 37.74
CA ASP A 225 -18.36 146.24 37.04
C ASP A 225 -17.67 145.33 36.00
N LEU A 226 -16.72 145.87 35.23
CA LEU A 226 -15.91 145.10 34.28
C LEU A 226 -14.99 144.09 34.98
N GLU A 227 -14.47 144.39 36.17
CA GLU A 227 -13.69 143.45 36.96
C GLU A 227 -14.54 142.29 37.49
N ILE A 228 -15.78 142.57 37.91
CA ILE A 228 -16.77 141.54 38.28
C ILE A 228 -17.10 140.68 37.07
N GLU A 229 -17.36 141.29 35.90
CA GLU A 229 -17.64 140.56 34.65
C GLU A 229 -16.45 139.70 34.23
N ARG A 230 -15.23 140.22 34.30
CA ARG A 230 -13.99 139.48 34.05
C ARG A 230 -13.85 138.29 35.01
N GLY A 231 -14.18 138.47 36.29
CA GLY A 231 -14.22 137.40 37.29
C GLY A 231 -15.20 136.29 36.90
N SER A 232 -16.43 136.67 36.53
CA SER A 232 -17.47 135.75 36.05
C SER A 232 -17.05 135.00 34.77
N LEU A 233 -16.41 135.68 33.81
CA LEU A 233 -15.90 135.07 32.59
C LEU A 233 -14.76 134.08 32.89
N ASN A 234 -13.84 134.42 33.80
CA ASN A 234 -12.78 133.52 34.21
C ASN A 234 -13.32 132.24 34.88
N GLU A 235 -14.38 132.37 35.69
CA GLU A 235 -15.05 131.20 36.28
C GLU A 235 -15.71 130.33 35.20
N LYS A 236 -16.38 130.93 34.21
CA LYS A 236 -16.92 130.19 33.04
C LYS A 236 -15.82 129.48 32.25
N ILE A 237 -14.68 130.13 32.01
CA ILE A 237 -13.52 129.53 31.34
C ILE A 237 -12.99 128.34 32.15
N LEU A 238 -12.92 128.46 33.48
CA LEU A 238 -12.50 127.36 34.35
C LEU A 238 -13.45 126.15 34.25
N VAL A 239 -14.76 126.39 34.25
CA VAL A 239 -15.78 125.34 34.07
C VAL A 239 -15.66 124.69 32.68
N LEU A 240 -15.49 125.50 31.62
CA LEU A 240 -15.31 124.98 30.26
C LEU A 240 -14.05 124.13 30.12
N ASN A 241 -12.93 124.54 30.72
CA ASN A 241 -11.69 123.75 30.73
C ASN A 241 -11.86 122.43 31.48
N LYS A 242 -12.58 122.44 32.62
CA LYS A 242 -12.90 121.21 33.35
C LYS A 242 -13.78 120.27 32.52
N ASN A 243 -14.77 120.81 31.81
CA ASN A 243 -15.62 120.03 30.92
C ASN A 243 -14.83 119.46 29.74
N LEU A 244 -13.90 120.24 29.16
CA LEU A 244 -13.02 119.78 28.09
C LEU A 244 -12.11 118.63 28.56
N GLU A 245 -11.57 118.73 29.78
CA GLU A 245 -10.76 117.66 30.37
C GLU A 245 -11.59 116.38 30.57
N ASN A 246 -12.82 116.51 31.08
CA ASN A 246 -13.73 115.36 31.22
C ASN A 246 -14.02 114.70 29.86
N VAL A 247 -14.29 115.48 28.82
CA VAL A 247 -14.52 114.97 27.45
C VAL A 247 -13.26 114.28 26.90
N ASN A 248 -12.06 114.79 27.18
CA ASN A 248 -10.82 114.12 26.78
C ASN A 248 -10.63 112.78 27.50
N VAL A 249 -10.99 112.70 28.78
CA VAL A 249 -10.97 111.43 29.54
C VAL A 249 -11.96 110.43 28.93
N GLU A 250 -13.20 110.86 28.64
CA GLU A 250 -14.21 110.00 27.99
C GLU A 250 -13.76 109.55 26.59
N LEU A 251 -13.17 110.44 25.79
CA LEU A 251 -12.63 110.10 24.48
C LEU A 251 -11.51 109.04 24.58
N LYS A 252 -10.61 109.17 25.57
CA LYS A 252 -9.56 108.19 25.81
C LYS A 252 -10.14 106.83 26.23
N GLN A 253 -11.14 106.82 27.11
CA GLN A 253 -11.84 105.59 27.51
C GLN A 253 -12.51 104.90 26.31
N LEU A 254 -13.16 105.66 25.42
CA LEU A 254 -13.75 105.11 24.19
C LEU A 254 -12.70 104.55 23.23
N GLN A 255 -11.55 105.22 23.07
CA GLN A 255 -10.44 104.71 22.26
C GLN A 255 -9.85 103.41 22.81
N ASP A 256 -9.70 103.32 24.13
CA ASP A 256 -9.19 102.10 24.76
C ASP A 256 -10.22 100.96 24.69
N PHE A 257 -11.52 101.29 24.80
CA PHE A 257 -12.61 100.33 24.54
C PHE A 257 -12.61 99.84 23.09
N GLU A 258 -12.45 100.73 22.10
CA GLU A 258 -12.38 100.37 20.67
C GLU A 258 -11.18 99.44 20.39
N LYS A 259 -10.01 99.72 20.98
CA LYS A 259 -8.84 98.83 20.89
C LYS A 259 -9.14 97.46 21.49
N GLY A 260 -9.78 97.41 22.66
CA GLY A 260 -10.20 96.17 23.30
C GLY A 260 -11.17 95.36 22.44
N PHE A 261 -12.16 96.02 21.84
CA PHE A 261 -13.12 95.40 20.93
C PHE A 261 -12.45 94.86 19.66
N LEU A 262 -11.52 95.61 19.05
CA LEU A 262 -10.75 95.17 17.89
C LEU A 262 -9.88 93.96 18.21
N GLN A 263 -9.28 93.92 19.41
CA GLN A 263 -8.50 92.76 19.84
C GLN A 263 -9.41 91.53 20.04
N ALA A 264 -10.53 91.68 20.75
CA ALA A 264 -11.50 90.61 20.94
C ALA A 264 -12.02 90.05 19.61
N ARG A 265 -12.26 90.91 18.61
CA ARG A 265 -12.63 90.49 17.25
C ARG A 265 -11.54 89.65 16.58
N LYS A 266 -10.26 90.05 16.68
CA LYS A 266 -9.14 89.28 16.14
C LYS A 266 -9.03 87.91 16.81
N ASP A 267 -9.26 87.85 18.13
CA ASP A 267 -9.21 86.60 18.88
C ASP A 267 -10.34 85.64 18.48
N VAL A 268 -11.55 86.16 18.22
CA VAL A 268 -12.67 85.39 17.67
C VAL A 268 -12.36 84.89 16.26
N GLU A 269 -11.81 85.72 15.37
CA GLU A 269 -11.41 85.32 14.01
C GLU A 269 -10.34 84.21 14.05
N LEU A 270 -9.36 84.32 14.96
CA LEU A 270 -8.35 83.28 15.20
C LEU A 270 -8.98 81.98 15.70
N TRP A 271 -9.94 82.06 16.63
CA TRP A 271 -10.64 80.89 17.17
C TRP A 271 -11.49 80.19 16.10
N ILE A 272 -12.19 80.94 15.24
CA ILE A 272 -12.90 80.40 14.07
C ILE A 272 -11.93 79.66 13.15
N GLY A 273 -10.74 80.22 12.91
CA GLY A 273 -9.68 79.56 12.13
C GLY A 273 -9.24 78.23 12.75
N LYS A 274 -8.96 78.22 14.06
CA LYS A 274 -8.60 76.99 14.80
C LYS A 274 -9.71 75.94 14.77
N TYR A 275 -10.97 76.35 14.93
CA TYR A 275 -12.12 75.47 14.87
C TYR A 275 -12.25 74.80 13.49
N LYS A 276 -12.11 75.57 12.39
CA LYS A 276 -12.14 75.01 11.03
C LYS A 276 -11.06 73.97 10.78
N ILE A 277 -9.84 74.19 11.30
CA ILE A 277 -8.75 73.21 11.19
C ILE A 277 -9.10 71.94 11.98
N LEU A 278 -9.65 72.08 13.18
CA LEU A 278 -10.06 70.95 14.01
C LEU A 278 -11.18 70.14 13.36
N ASP A 279 -12.18 70.82 12.79
CA ASP A 279 -13.31 70.22 12.07
C ASP A 279 -12.84 69.45 10.82
N ALA A 280 -11.91 70.03 10.04
CA ALA A 280 -11.29 69.34 8.91
C ALA A 280 -10.51 68.10 9.35
N ARG A 281 -9.72 68.19 10.42
CA ARG A 281 -8.97 67.05 10.97
C ARG A 281 -9.90 65.95 11.51
N SER A 282 -11.01 66.33 12.14
CA SER A 282 -12.04 65.40 12.60
C SER A 282 -12.66 64.68 11.42
N SER A 283 -13.01 65.41 10.36
CA SER A 283 -13.57 64.84 9.12
C SER A 283 -12.60 63.89 8.41
N GLU A 284 -11.32 64.23 8.34
CA GLU A 284 -10.28 63.34 7.79
C GLU A 284 -10.12 62.06 8.60
N MET A 285 -10.16 62.18 9.94
CA MET A 285 -10.09 61.05 10.85
C MET A 285 -11.31 60.12 10.69
N GLU A 286 -12.52 60.68 10.62
CA GLU A 286 -13.76 59.94 10.38
C GLU A 286 -13.71 59.17 9.05
N ASN A 287 -13.30 59.84 7.96
CA ASN A 287 -13.13 59.20 6.65
C ASN A 287 -12.09 58.07 6.68
N SER A 288 -11.00 58.24 7.44
CA SER A 288 -9.99 57.20 7.63
C SER A 288 -10.55 55.98 8.37
N TYR A 289 -11.38 56.18 9.39
CA TYR A 289 -12.07 55.09 10.08
C TYR A 289 -13.11 54.39 9.20
N LEU A 290 -13.91 55.14 8.44
CA LEU A 290 -14.87 54.57 7.49
C LEU A 290 -14.18 53.69 6.44
N LYS A 291 -13.04 54.14 5.91
CA LYS A 291 -12.23 53.33 4.98
C LYS A 291 -11.73 52.04 5.62
N LYS A 292 -11.23 52.09 6.87
CA LYS A 292 -10.82 50.89 7.61
C LYS A 292 -11.99 49.92 7.82
N ILE A 293 -13.18 50.43 8.14
CA ILE A 293 -14.39 49.61 8.30
C ILE A 293 -14.72 48.90 6.98
N GLU A 294 -14.72 49.61 5.86
CA GLU A 294 -14.95 49.03 4.53
C GLU A 294 -13.92 47.94 4.18
N ASP A 295 -12.64 48.17 4.47
CA ASP A 295 -11.58 47.18 4.28
C ASP A 295 -11.82 45.91 5.13
N TYR A 296 -12.25 46.07 6.39
CA TYR A 296 -12.61 44.94 7.26
C TYR A 296 -13.85 44.18 6.77
N GLU A 297 -14.86 44.87 6.27
CA GLU A 297 -16.05 44.24 5.68
C GLU A 297 -15.71 43.46 4.42
N ASN A 298 -14.86 44.02 3.56
CA ASN A 298 -14.37 43.36 2.35
C ASN A 298 -13.55 42.10 2.69
N SER A 299 -12.64 42.20 3.67
CA SER A 299 -11.88 41.06 4.20
C SER A 299 -12.81 39.98 4.79
N THR A 300 -13.83 40.38 5.55
CA THR A 300 -14.85 39.48 6.11
C THR A 300 -15.63 38.76 5.01
N ARG A 301 -16.01 39.47 3.93
CA ARG A 301 -16.72 38.89 2.78
C ARG A 301 -15.85 37.87 2.03
N HIS A 302 -14.56 38.18 1.87
CA HIS A 302 -13.58 37.26 1.28
C HIS A 302 -13.44 35.99 2.13
N LEU A 303 -13.22 36.13 3.44
CA LEU A 303 -13.10 35.00 4.37
C LEU A 303 -14.36 34.14 4.41
N LYS A 304 -15.56 34.74 4.41
CA LYS A 304 -16.83 33.99 4.31
C LYS A 304 -16.91 33.16 3.03
N THR A 305 -16.48 33.74 1.90
CA THR A 305 -16.46 33.02 0.61
C THR A 305 -15.47 31.86 0.63
N GLU A 306 -14.30 32.06 1.25
CA GLU A 306 -13.28 31.01 1.36
C GLU A 306 -13.71 29.87 2.29
N ILE A 307 -14.36 30.18 3.42
CA ILE A 307 -14.96 29.18 4.32
C ILE A 307 -16.00 28.34 3.56
N GLU A 308 -16.83 28.95 2.74
CA GLU A 308 -17.84 28.22 1.97
C GLU A 308 -17.22 27.29 0.92
N LYS A 309 -16.15 27.73 0.24
CA LYS A 309 -15.38 26.85 -0.65
C LYS A 309 -14.77 25.66 0.09
N LEU A 310 -14.22 25.90 1.28
CA LEU A 310 -13.64 24.84 2.12
C LEU A 310 -14.71 23.83 2.56
N ARG A 311 -15.92 24.30 2.95
CA ARG A 311 -17.05 23.42 3.27
C ARG A 311 -17.50 22.57 2.08
N LEU A 312 -17.64 23.18 0.90
CA LEU A 312 -17.98 22.43 -0.32
C LEU A 312 -16.89 21.42 -0.69
N ASN A 313 -15.63 21.73 -0.42
CA ASN A 313 -14.52 20.79 -0.62
C ASN A 313 -14.54 19.66 0.41
N GLU A 314 -14.84 19.97 1.67
CA GLU A 314 -15.06 18.97 2.73
C GLU A 314 -16.17 18.00 2.34
N GLU A 315 -17.34 18.51 1.93
CA GLU A 315 -18.49 17.69 1.47
C GLU A 315 -18.13 16.79 0.28
N LYS A 316 -17.33 17.31 -0.68
CA LYS A 316 -16.82 16.51 -1.81
C LYS A 316 -15.89 15.38 -1.37
N ILE A 317 -15.20 15.51 -0.22
CA ILE A 317 -14.28 14.51 0.30
C ILE A 317 -15.02 13.51 1.22
N THR A 318 -15.97 13.96 2.04
CA THR A 318 -16.72 13.08 2.96
C THR A 318 -17.71 12.18 2.24
N LYS A 319 -18.43 12.68 1.23
CA LYS A 319 -19.46 11.89 0.55
C LYS A 319 -18.94 10.58 -0.08
N PRO A 320 -17.81 10.56 -0.81
CA PRO A 320 -17.22 9.31 -1.29
C PRO A 320 -16.80 8.34 -0.19
N PHE A 321 -16.40 8.84 0.98
CA PHE A 321 -16.03 8.01 2.12
C PHE A 321 -17.28 7.34 2.73
N GLU A 322 -18.38 8.08 2.88
CA GLU A 322 -19.68 7.53 3.31
C GLU A 322 -20.20 6.49 2.31
N ASP A 323 -20.10 6.76 1.01
CA ASP A 323 -20.47 5.82 -0.05
C ASP A 323 -19.61 4.54 0.01
N GLN A 324 -18.30 4.66 0.20
CA GLN A 324 -17.38 3.52 0.38
C GLN A 324 -17.70 2.71 1.64
N GLN A 325 -18.05 3.39 2.74
CA GLN A 325 -18.42 2.72 4.00
C GLN A 325 -19.71 1.93 3.84
N LEU A 326 -20.70 2.47 3.11
CA LEU A 326 -21.94 1.78 2.78
C LEU A 326 -21.68 0.56 1.87
N GLU A 327 -20.82 0.70 0.86
CA GLU A 327 -20.43 -0.40 -0.02
C GLU A 327 -19.73 -1.52 0.75
N LEU A 328 -18.86 -1.18 1.70
CA LEU A 328 -18.20 -2.14 2.59
C LEU A 328 -19.22 -2.88 3.47
N GLU A 329 -20.22 -2.17 4.02
CA GLU A 329 -21.28 -2.79 4.83
C GLU A 329 -22.13 -3.77 4.00
N LEU A 330 -22.49 -3.40 2.77
CA LEU A 330 -23.21 -4.27 1.85
C LEU A 330 -22.39 -5.51 1.46
N SER A 331 -21.08 -5.33 1.21
CA SER A 331 -20.16 -6.43 0.93
C SER A 331 -20.05 -7.40 2.10
N ASN A 332 -19.93 -6.89 3.32
CA ASN A 332 -19.89 -7.71 4.54
C ASN A 332 -21.19 -8.49 4.75
N LYS A 333 -22.36 -7.87 4.54
CA LYS A 333 -23.65 -8.59 4.58
C LYS A 333 -23.72 -9.71 3.54
N LYS A 334 -23.15 -9.49 2.34
CA LYS A 334 -23.06 -10.52 1.28
C LYS A 334 -22.13 -11.67 1.69
N ILE A 335 -20.98 -11.37 2.30
CA ILE A 335 -20.06 -12.39 2.83
C ILE A 335 -20.77 -13.24 3.89
N GLU A 336 -21.45 -12.61 4.86
CA GLU A 336 -22.19 -13.33 5.91
C GLU A 336 -23.28 -14.25 5.33
N ALA A 337 -23.99 -13.81 4.29
CA ALA A 337 -24.97 -14.64 3.58
C ALA A 337 -24.32 -15.86 2.90
N LEU A 338 -23.19 -15.66 2.23
CA LEU A 338 -22.43 -16.75 1.57
C LEU A 338 -21.85 -17.73 2.59
N GLU A 339 -21.42 -17.28 3.76
CA GLU A 339 -20.94 -18.15 4.84
C GLU A 339 -22.06 -19.01 5.42
N LYS A 340 -23.27 -18.46 5.57
CA LYS A 340 -24.46 -19.23 5.95
C LYS A 340 -24.80 -20.30 4.92
N GLU A 341 -24.78 -19.96 3.63
CA GLU A 341 -25.00 -20.92 2.54
C GLU A 341 -23.94 -22.03 2.54
N ARG A 342 -22.67 -21.66 2.67
CA ARG A 342 -21.55 -22.61 2.79
C ARG A 342 -21.73 -23.57 3.97
N SER A 343 -22.19 -23.08 5.12
CA SER A 343 -22.47 -23.92 6.29
C SER A 343 -23.56 -24.95 6.02
N VAL A 344 -24.62 -24.57 5.29
CA VAL A 344 -25.69 -25.48 4.87
C VAL A 344 -25.15 -26.56 3.92
N LEU A 345 -24.33 -26.16 2.94
CA LEU A 345 -23.71 -27.09 1.99
C LEU A 345 -22.77 -28.08 2.68
N ILE A 346 -21.99 -27.65 3.67
CA ILE A 346 -21.12 -28.54 4.47
C ILE A 346 -21.96 -29.61 5.17
N LYS A 347 -23.04 -29.23 5.86
CA LYS A 347 -23.94 -30.18 6.54
C LYS A 347 -24.61 -31.15 5.56
N MET A 348 -24.97 -30.67 4.37
CA MET A 348 -25.53 -31.51 3.32
C MET A 348 -24.49 -32.52 2.82
N ASN A 349 -23.24 -32.11 2.63
CA ASN A 349 -22.15 -32.99 2.20
C ASN A 349 -21.83 -34.05 3.27
N GLU A 350 -21.75 -33.67 4.55
CA GLU A 350 -21.58 -34.61 5.68
C GLU A 350 -22.68 -35.69 5.69
N LYS A 351 -23.94 -35.29 5.42
CA LYS A 351 -25.06 -36.24 5.32
C LYS A 351 -24.92 -37.18 4.12
N LEU A 352 -24.47 -36.68 2.97
CA LEU A 352 -24.23 -37.50 1.79
C LEU A 352 -23.08 -38.48 2.01
N GLU A 353 -21.97 -38.03 2.60
CA GLU A 353 -20.82 -38.88 2.95
C GLU A 353 -21.23 -39.99 3.92
N LYS A 354 -22.04 -39.67 4.94
CA LYS A 354 -22.60 -40.67 5.85
C LYS A 354 -23.46 -41.71 5.10
N ASN A 355 -24.35 -41.27 4.21
CA ASN A 355 -25.18 -42.17 3.41
C ASN A 355 -24.34 -43.08 2.49
N ILE A 356 -23.30 -42.51 1.85
CA ILE A 356 -22.38 -43.28 0.99
C ILE A 356 -21.66 -44.35 1.81
N LYS A 357 -21.17 -43.99 3.01
CA LYS A 357 -20.52 -44.92 3.92
C LYS A 357 -21.46 -46.05 4.34
N GLU A 358 -22.67 -45.73 4.80
CA GLU A 358 -23.68 -46.73 5.19
C GLU A 358 -24.05 -47.67 4.03
N MET A 359 -24.22 -47.14 2.81
CA MET A 359 -24.49 -47.96 1.63
C MET A 359 -23.29 -48.85 1.26
N THR A 360 -22.07 -48.34 1.37
CA THR A 360 -20.84 -49.11 1.11
C THR A 360 -20.70 -50.27 2.08
N GLU A 361 -20.85 -50.01 3.38
CA GLU A 361 -20.82 -51.05 4.43
C GLU A 361 -21.89 -52.13 4.18
N LYS A 362 -23.12 -51.72 3.82
CA LYS A 362 -24.21 -52.65 3.49
C LYS A 362 -23.90 -53.52 2.27
N TYR A 363 -23.28 -52.96 1.23
CA TYR A 363 -22.88 -53.72 0.05
C TYR A 363 -21.70 -54.65 0.34
N GLU A 364 -20.73 -54.20 1.13
CA GLU A 364 -19.60 -55.03 1.56
C GLU A 364 -20.05 -56.21 2.41
N GLU A 365 -20.99 -56.02 3.33
CA GLU A 365 -21.61 -57.10 4.11
C GLU A 365 -22.34 -58.10 3.21
N LYS A 366 -23.09 -57.60 2.21
CA LYS A 366 -23.78 -58.45 1.23
C LYS A 366 -22.80 -59.29 0.40
N VAL A 367 -21.72 -58.67 -0.08
CA VAL A 367 -20.65 -59.33 -0.84
C VAL A 367 -19.94 -60.38 0.03
N ASN A 368 -19.62 -60.05 1.28
CA ASN A 368 -19.03 -60.99 2.23
C ASN A 368 -19.95 -62.19 2.52
N THR A 369 -21.25 -61.96 2.64
CA THR A 369 -22.24 -63.02 2.81
C THR A 369 -22.29 -63.93 1.58
N GLN A 370 -22.31 -63.36 0.37
CA GLN A 370 -22.24 -64.11 -0.88
C GLN A 370 -20.94 -64.91 -1.02
N TYR A 371 -19.78 -64.35 -0.65
CA TYR A 371 -18.52 -65.09 -0.64
C TYR A 371 -18.56 -66.28 0.32
N LYS A 372 -19.16 -66.12 1.51
CA LYS A 372 -19.38 -67.23 2.45
C LYS A 372 -20.28 -68.31 1.85
N GLU A 373 -21.38 -67.94 1.20
CA GLU A 373 -22.27 -68.88 0.51
C GLU A 373 -21.56 -69.62 -0.62
N ILE A 374 -20.80 -68.92 -1.47
CA ILE A 374 -20.00 -69.52 -2.56
C ILE A 374 -18.98 -70.51 -1.97
N ALA A 375 -18.29 -70.13 -0.88
CA ALA A 375 -17.34 -71.02 -0.22
C ALA A 375 -18.02 -72.27 0.35
N GLN A 376 -19.20 -72.13 0.96
CA GLN A 376 -19.99 -73.27 1.43
C GLN A 376 -20.45 -74.18 0.29
N LEU A 377 -20.96 -73.61 -0.81
CA LEU A 377 -21.37 -74.37 -2.00
C LEU A 377 -20.18 -75.09 -2.64
N LYS A 378 -19.02 -74.43 -2.73
CA LYS A 378 -17.78 -75.04 -3.23
C LYS A 378 -17.36 -76.23 -2.36
N ASN A 379 -17.42 -76.11 -1.03
CA ASN A 379 -17.12 -77.21 -0.12
C ASN A 379 -18.11 -78.37 -0.28
N ARG A 380 -19.43 -78.11 -0.35
CA ARG A 380 -20.43 -79.16 -0.60
C ARG A 380 -20.20 -79.88 -1.93
N LEU A 381 -19.89 -79.14 -3.00
CA LEU A 381 -19.59 -79.71 -4.30
C LEU A 381 -18.32 -80.56 -4.27
N GLN A 382 -17.28 -80.10 -3.55
CA GLN A 382 -16.05 -80.86 -3.35
C GLN A 382 -16.32 -82.17 -2.60
N GLU A 383 -17.10 -82.13 -1.52
CA GLU A 383 -17.54 -83.32 -0.79
C GLU A 383 -18.33 -84.28 -1.68
N GLU A 384 -19.21 -83.79 -2.55
CA GLU A 384 -19.91 -84.63 -3.54
C GLU A 384 -18.97 -85.26 -4.55
N CYS A 385 -18.02 -84.51 -5.09
CA CYS A 385 -16.99 -85.02 -5.98
C CYS A 385 -16.17 -86.13 -5.29
N ASP A 386 -15.78 -85.94 -4.03
CA ASP A 386 -15.02 -86.92 -3.27
C ASP A 386 -15.85 -88.17 -2.94
N ARG A 387 -17.14 -88.02 -2.62
CA ARG A 387 -18.10 -89.12 -2.49
C ARG A 387 -18.24 -89.91 -3.79
N MET A 388 -18.43 -89.23 -4.91
CA MET A 388 -18.58 -89.87 -6.21
C MET A 388 -17.28 -90.56 -6.65
N LYS A 389 -16.13 -89.96 -6.38
CA LYS A 389 -14.82 -90.56 -6.66
C LYS A 389 -14.58 -91.82 -5.83
N THR A 390 -14.99 -91.83 -4.57
CA THR A 390 -14.92 -93.02 -3.71
C THR A 390 -15.90 -94.10 -4.15
N GLU A 391 -17.11 -93.74 -4.56
CA GLU A 391 -18.10 -94.66 -5.13
C GLU A 391 -17.63 -95.28 -6.46
N ILE A 392 -17.13 -94.47 -7.41
CA ILE A 392 -16.53 -94.94 -8.67
C ILE A 392 -15.36 -95.87 -8.38
N LYS A 393 -14.50 -95.53 -7.42
CA LYS A 393 -13.40 -96.40 -7.02
C LYS A 393 -13.92 -97.72 -6.46
N SER A 394 -14.92 -97.69 -5.58
CA SER A 394 -15.56 -98.89 -5.05
C SER A 394 -16.15 -99.76 -6.16
N MET A 395 -16.91 -99.16 -7.09
CA MET A 395 -17.49 -99.86 -8.24
C MET A 395 -16.41 -100.47 -9.14
N ARG A 396 -15.31 -99.75 -9.37
CA ARG A 396 -14.16 -100.26 -10.12
C ARG A 396 -13.49 -101.41 -9.40
N ASP A 397 -13.27 -101.31 -8.10
CA ASP A 397 -12.64 -102.35 -7.29
C ASP A 397 -13.51 -103.61 -7.22
N THR A 398 -14.84 -103.48 -7.13
CA THR A 398 -15.78 -104.62 -7.26
C THR A 398 -15.77 -105.20 -8.68
N SER A 399 -15.81 -104.36 -9.72
CA SER A 399 -15.78 -104.84 -11.11
C SER A 399 -14.46 -105.55 -11.46
N VAL A 400 -13.33 -105.09 -10.91
CA VAL A 400 -12.03 -105.76 -11.07
C VAL A 400 -12.03 -107.09 -10.33
N LYS A 401 -12.55 -107.15 -9.09
CA LYS A 401 -12.69 -108.42 -8.35
C LYS A 401 -13.58 -109.41 -9.10
N ASP A 402 -14.73 -108.98 -9.59
CA ASP A 402 -15.66 -109.83 -10.35
C ASP A 402 -15.00 -110.32 -11.66
N ASN A 403 -14.26 -109.46 -12.36
CA ASN A 403 -13.48 -109.85 -13.54
C ASN A 403 -12.35 -110.83 -13.21
N ASP A 404 -11.64 -110.64 -12.11
CA ASP A 404 -10.57 -111.53 -11.67
C ASP A 404 -11.14 -112.90 -11.26
N GLU A 405 -12.31 -112.94 -10.64
CA GLU A 405 -13.07 -114.15 -10.30
C GLU A 405 -13.50 -114.91 -11.57
N VAL A 406 -14.11 -114.21 -12.54
CA VAL A 406 -14.51 -114.78 -13.84
C VAL A 406 -13.30 -115.27 -14.63
N LYS A 407 -12.19 -114.52 -14.61
CA LYS A 407 -10.93 -114.89 -15.25
C LYS A 407 -10.31 -116.13 -14.59
N LEU A 408 -10.43 -116.28 -13.27
CA LEU A 408 -9.98 -117.46 -12.54
C LEU A 408 -10.84 -118.68 -12.90
N GLN A 409 -12.16 -118.51 -12.97
CA GLN A 409 -13.10 -119.55 -13.41
C GLN A 409 -12.80 -120.01 -14.84
N LEU A 410 -12.67 -119.08 -15.80
CA LEU A 410 -12.26 -119.38 -17.18
C LEU A 410 -10.91 -120.08 -17.27
N LYS A 411 -9.92 -119.67 -16.47
CA LYS A 411 -8.61 -120.33 -16.43
C LYS A 411 -8.70 -121.77 -15.92
N THR A 412 -9.63 -122.04 -15.02
CA THR A 412 -9.89 -123.38 -14.46
C THR A 412 -10.57 -124.24 -15.53
N GLU A 413 -11.61 -123.73 -16.19
CA GLU A 413 -12.27 -124.42 -17.30
C GLU A 413 -11.32 -124.71 -18.47
N ILE A 414 -10.48 -123.74 -18.87
CA ILE A 414 -9.47 -123.95 -19.92
C ILE A 414 -8.50 -125.08 -19.53
N SER A 415 -8.17 -125.21 -18.24
CA SER A 415 -7.29 -126.28 -17.76
C SER A 415 -8.00 -127.65 -17.82
N ASP A 416 -9.27 -127.70 -17.46
CA ASP A 416 -10.10 -128.91 -17.59
C ASP A 416 -10.30 -129.33 -19.05
N TYR A 417 -10.52 -128.38 -19.95
CA TYR A 417 -10.62 -128.67 -21.39
C TYR A 417 -9.30 -129.15 -21.97
N LYS A 418 -8.16 -128.58 -21.55
CA LYS A 418 -6.83 -129.10 -21.93
C LYS A 418 -6.63 -130.55 -21.47
N LEU A 419 -7.06 -130.87 -20.25
CA LEU A 419 -6.98 -132.23 -19.72
C LEU A 419 -7.87 -133.22 -20.50
N LYS A 420 -9.11 -132.82 -20.82
CA LYS A 420 -10.01 -133.61 -21.68
C LYS A 420 -9.43 -133.84 -23.07
N LEU A 421 -8.81 -132.81 -23.68
CA LEU A 421 -8.19 -132.92 -24.99
C LEU A 421 -7.04 -133.94 -24.96
N ALA A 422 -6.17 -133.87 -23.96
CA ALA A 422 -5.07 -134.82 -23.78
C ALA A 422 -5.56 -136.27 -23.63
N ASN A 423 -6.66 -136.48 -22.90
CA ASN A 423 -7.27 -137.80 -22.74
C ASN A 423 -7.83 -138.34 -24.06
N LEU A 424 -8.55 -137.52 -24.82
CA LEU A 424 -9.06 -137.87 -26.16
C LEU A 424 -7.94 -138.19 -27.15
N THR A 425 -6.85 -137.43 -27.13
CA THR A 425 -5.66 -137.70 -27.96
C THR A 425 -5.04 -139.06 -27.62
N ASN A 426 -4.93 -139.40 -26.34
CA ASN A 426 -4.43 -140.71 -25.91
C ASN A 426 -5.36 -141.86 -26.34
N GLU A 427 -6.68 -141.68 -26.24
CA GLU A 427 -7.66 -142.68 -26.65
C GLU A 427 -7.66 -142.91 -28.18
N MET A 428 -7.48 -141.85 -28.96
CA MET A 428 -7.34 -141.94 -30.42
C MET A 428 -6.04 -142.67 -30.82
N ASN A 429 -4.92 -142.38 -30.16
CA ASN A 429 -3.65 -143.07 -30.41
C ASN A 429 -3.70 -144.56 -30.08
N GLU A 430 -4.46 -144.94 -29.05
CA GLU A 430 -4.66 -146.34 -28.70
C GLU A 430 -5.49 -147.08 -29.76
N LYS A 431 -6.53 -146.45 -30.31
CA LYS A 431 -7.28 -147.01 -31.44
C LYS A 431 -6.41 -147.16 -32.69
N ILE A 432 -5.53 -146.19 -32.98
CA ILE A 432 -4.59 -146.29 -34.10
C ILE A 432 -3.71 -147.54 -33.95
N ARG A 433 -3.10 -147.78 -32.79
CA ARG A 433 -2.33 -149.00 -32.53
C ARG A 433 -3.14 -150.29 -32.71
N GLN A 434 -4.40 -150.29 -32.25
CA GLN A 434 -5.27 -151.46 -32.41
C GLN A 434 -5.57 -151.76 -33.88
N TYR A 435 -5.74 -150.73 -34.72
CA TYR A 435 -5.94 -150.91 -36.16
C TYR A 435 -4.65 -151.33 -36.87
N GLU A 436 -3.50 -150.79 -36.50
CA GLU A 436 -2.18 -151.21 -37.02
C GLU A 436 -1.92 -152.70 -36.74
N ALA A 437 -2.17 -153.17 -35.51
CA ALA A 437 -2.03 -154.58 -35.15
C ALA A 437 -2.97 -155.50 -35.95
N LYS A 438 -4.22 -155.07 -36.20
CA LYS A 438 -5.17 -155.81 -37.03
C LYS A 438 -4.70 -155.92 -38.48
N ILE A 439 -4.17 -154.84 -39.05
CA ILE A 439 -3.63 -154.82 -40.42
C ILE A 439 -2.46 -155.81 -40.56
N ASP A 440 -1.55 -155.86 -39.59
CA ASP A 440 -0.43 -156.82 -39.60
C ASP A 440 -0.90 -158.27 -39.49
N THR A 441 -1.95 -158.53 -38.71
CA THR A 441 -2.54 -159.87 -38.58
C THR A 441 -3.17 -160.31 -39.90
N ILE A 442 -3.89 -159.41 -40.57
CA ILE A 442 -4.49 -159.67 -41.89
C ILE A 442 -3.41 -159.97 -42.93
N LYS A 443 -2.32 -159.18 -42.98
CA LYS A 443 -1.19 -159.41 -43.90
C LYS A 443 -0.54 -160.79 -43.71
N LYS A 444 -0.29 -161.22 -42.48
CA LYS A 444 0.25 -162.55 -42.20
C LYS A 444 -0.69 -163.68 -42.63
N THR A 445 -1.99 -163.46 -42.51
CA THR A 445 -3.00 -164.48 -42.86
C THR A 445 -3.09 -164.64 -44.38
N THR A 446 -3.09 -163.54 -45.14
CA THR A 446 -3.13 -163.58 -46.60
C THR A 446 -1.84 -164.12 -47.22
N GLU A 447 -0.66 -163.85 -46.64
CA GLU A 447 0.59 -164.48 -47.09
C GLU A 447 0.60 -166.01 -46.89
N MET A 448 0.01 -166.48 -45.79
CA MET A 448 -0.10 -167.91 -45.50
C MET A 448 -1.10 -168.62 -46.43
N GLU A 449 -2.22 -167.97 -46.75
CA GLU A 449 -3.21 -168.47 -47.73
C GLU A 449 -2.64 -168.52 -49.16
N LEU A 450 -1.84 -167.52 -49.56
CA LEU A 450 -1.16 -167.52 -50.87
C LEU A 450 -0.12 -168.65 -50.98
N CYS A 451 0.54 -168.99 -49.88
CA CYS A 451 1.51 -170.08 -49.81
C CYS A 451 0.81 -171.45 -49.93
N MET A 452 -0.34 -171.62 -49.27
CA MET A 452 -1.17 -172.82 -49.40
C MET A 452 -1.71 -173.01 -50.82
N GLN A 453 -2.24 -171.96 -51.46
CA GLN A 453 -2.76 -172.02 -52.83
C GLN A 453 -1.68 -172.41 -53.86
N LYS A 454 -0.43 -171.94 -53.68
CA LYS A 454 0.70 -172.34 -54.52
C LYS A 454 1.04 -173.82 -54.39
N MET A 455 0.91 -174.40 -53.19
CA MET A 455 1.17 -175.83 -53.00
C MET A 455 0.08 -176.71 -53.63
N THR A 456 -1.18 -176.27 -53.60
CA THR A 456 -2.30 -177.01 -54.21
C THR A 456 -2.23 -177.02 -55.73
N LEU A 457 -1.86 -175.88 -56.35
CA LEU A 457 -1.70 -175.82 -57.82
C LEU A 457 -0.57 -176.72 -58.35
N ILE A 458 0.52 -176.91 -57.59
CA ILE A 458 1.63 -177.78 -58.00
C ILE A 458 1.24 -179.27 -57.91
N SER A 459 0.43 -179.63 -56.90
CA SER A 459 -0.13 -180.98 -56.75
C SER A 459 -1.07 -181.35 -57.91
N ASP A 460 -1.95 -180.43 -58.30
CA ASP A 460 -3.01 -180.73 -59.29
C ASP A 460 -2.49 -180.74 -60.73
N PHE A 461 -1.44 -179.99 -61.04
CA PHE A 461 -0.79 -179.98 -62.36
C PHE A 461 0.03 -181.25 -62.63
N SER A 462 0.54 -181.91 -61.58
CA SER A 462 1.28 -183.17 -61.66
C SER A 462 0.37 -184.37 -61.98
N VAL A 463 -0.86 -184.38 -61.48
CA VAL A 463 -1.81 -185.50 -61.65
C VAL A 463 -2.53 -185.43 -63.00
N ALA A 464 -2.83 -184.23 -63.49
CA ALA A 464 -3.48 -184.04 -64.80
C ALA A 464 -2.58 -184.49 -65.97
N ARG A 465 -1.27 -184.22 -65.89
CA ARG A 465 -0.30 -184.57 -66.93
C ARG A 465 0.02 -186.08 -66.98
N GLN A 466 -0.05 -186.76 -65.84
CA GLN A 466 0.10 -188.22 -65.73
C GLN A 466 -1.07 -188.95 -66.42
N LYS A 467 -2.29 -188.44 -66.24
CA LYS A 467 -3.54 -189.00 -66.81
C LYS A 467 -3.63 -188.82 -68.32
N GLU A 468 -3.10 -187.72 -68.84
CA GLU A 468 -3.06 -187.44 -70.28
C GLU A 468 -2.05 -188.34 -71.01
N LEU A 469 -0.92 -188.65 -70.36
CA LEU A 469 0.07 -189.61 -70.84
C LEU A 469 -0.45 -191.05 -70.87
N GLU A 470 -1.18 -191.50 -69.84
CA GLU A 470 -1.81 -192.82 -69.81
C GLU A 470 -2.90 -192.98 -70.88
N ASN A 471 -3.63 -191.88 -71.19
CA ASN A 471 -4.66 -191.90 -72.23
C ASN A 471 -4.05 -191.99 -73.64
N ILE A 472 -2.93 -191.30 -73.89
CA ILE A 472 -2.19 -191.41 -75.17
C ILE A 472 -1.62 -192.81 -75.36
N ILE A 473 -1.07 -193.41 -74.29
CA ILE A 473 -0.57 -194.79 -74.32
C ILE A 473 -1.70 -195.77 -74.61
N SER A 474 -2.86 -195.63 -73.97
CA SER A 474 -4.03 -196.49 -74.20
C SER A 474 -4.56 -196.41 -75.64
N VAL A 475 -4.62 -195.20 -76.22
CA VAL A 475 -5.09 -194.99 -77.61
C VAL A 475 -4.11 -195.55 -78.64
N LEU A 476 -2.80 -195.46 -78.38
CA LEU A 476 -1.78 -196.05 -79.26
C LEU A 476 -1.81 -197.58 -79.21
N ASP A 477 -2.06 -198.17 -78.03
CA ASP A 477 -2.13 -199.62 -77.84
C ASP A 477 -3.38 -200.23 -78.53
N GLN A 478 -4.52 -199.53 -78.46
CA GLN A 478 -5.73 -199.91 -79.19
C GLN A 478 -5.56 -199.81 -80.72
N LYS A 479 -4.85 -198.78 -81.23
CA LYS A 479 -4.57 -198.64 -82.66
C LYS A 479 -3.59 -199.70 -83.17
N TYR A 480 -2.66 -200.15 -82.35
CA TYR A 480 -1.73 -201.22 -82.71
C TYR A 480 -2.43 -202.58 -82.76
N GLN A 481 -3.31 -202.88 -81.80
CA GLN A 481 -4.14 -204.09 -81.78
C GLN A 481 -5.16 -204.15 -82.93
N ALA A 482 -5.79 -203.03 -83.29
CA ALA A 482 -6.71 -202.96 -84.42
C ALA A 482 -6.01 -203.24 -85.77
N ARG A 483 -4.76 -202.76 -85.95
CA ARG A 483 -3.97 -203.05 -87.16
C ARG A 483 -3.49 -204.50 -87.25
N LEU A 484 -3.27 -205.17 -86.12
CA LEU A 484 -2.91 -206.59 -86.11
C LEU A 484 -4.08 -207.49 -86.54
N ILE A 485 -5.33 -207.09 -86.23
CA ILE A 485 -6.54 -207.84 -86.59
C ILE A 485 -6.91 -207.66 -88.08
N GLU A 486 -6.56 -206.53 -88.70
CA GLU A 486 -6.78 -206.31 -90.13
C GLU A 486 -5.77 -207.02 -91.05
N THR A 487 -4.63 -207.49 -90.54
CA THR A 487 -3.60 -208.17 -91.34
C THR A 487 -3.80 -209.69 -91.55
N GLU A 488 -4.83 -210.33 -91.00
CA GLU A 488 -5.00 -211.80 -91.14
C GLU A 488 -6.38 -212.31 -91.61
N ALA A 489 -7.35 -211.46 -91.96
CA ALA A 489 -8.65 -211.92 -92.46
C ALA A 489 -9.02 -211.33 -93.83
N PHE A 490 -8.86 -212.16 -94.87
CA PHE A 490 -9.58 -212.16 -96.16
C PHE A 490 -9.29 -210.99 -97.14
N LYS A 491 -8.69 -211.18 -98.33
CA LYS A 491 -8.69 -212.32 -99.26
C LYS A 491 -10.08 -212.72 -99.79
N SER A 492 -10.82 -211.76 -100.36
CA SER A 492 -11.76 -212.01 -101.47
C SER A 492 -12.27 -210.71 -102.10
N GLU A 493 -12.04 -210.58 -103.40
CA GLU A 493 -12.83 -209.87 -104.40
C GLU A 493 -12.94 -208.32 -104.40
N SER A 494 -12.20 -207.78 -105.37
CA SER A 494 -12.73 -206.96 -106.48
C SER A 494 -12.66 -205.43 -106.35
N LYS A 495 -11.60 -204.93 -107.02
CA LYS A 495 -11.58 -203.84 -108.02
C LYS A 495 -11.93 -202.42 -107.59
N GLY A 496 -10.92 -201.56 -107.75
CA GLY A 496 -11.00 -200.47 -108.72
C GLY A 496 -10.61 -199.09 -108.20
N ASN A 497 -9.50 -198.56 -108.75
CA ASN A 497 -9.20 -197.14 -109.03
C ASN A 497 -9.16 -196.16 -107.82
N GLN A 498 -8.34 -195.11 -107.72
CA GLN A 498 -7.33 -194.40 -108.50
C GLN A 498 -6.61 -193.51 -107.44
N GLU A 499 -5.27 -193.45 -107.37
CA GLU A 499 -4.42 -192.42 -108.00
C GLU A 499 -4.36 -191.08 -107.21
N ILE A 500 -3.15 -190.49 -107.13
CA ILE A 500 -2.81 -189.06 -106.86
C ILE A 500 -2.67 -188.67 -105.37
N ASN A 501 -1.59 -188.09 -104.83
CA ASN A 501 -0.22 -187.70 -105.23
C ASN A 501 0.50 -187.35 -103.91
N GLN A 502 1.72 -187.81 -103.62
CA GLN A 502 2.99 -187.20 -104.02
C GLN A 502 3.05 -185.66 -103.83
N GLU A 503 4.00 -185.23 -102.99
CA GLU A 503 4.92 -184.14 -103.34
C GLU A 503 4.40 -182.69 -103.30
N VAL A 504 4.40 -182.11 -102.10
CA VAL A 504 4.89 -180.74 -101.84
C VAL A 504 5.55 -180.79 -100.46
N LEU A 505 6.72 -181.38 -100.29
CA LEU A 505 7.99 -180.95 -100.87
C LEU A 505 8.27 -179.48 -100.61
N GLN A 506 9.29 -179.27 -99.77
CA GLN A 506 10.19 -178.12 -99.78
C GLN A 506 9.60 -176.77 -99.35
N LEU A 507 10.47 -176.00 -98.68
CA LEU A 507 10.34 -174.59 -98.28
C LEU A 507 9.71 -174.42 -96.90
N LYS A 508 10.37 -173.83 -95.91
CA LYS A 508 11.38 -172.77 -95.99
C LYS A 508 11.87 -172.55 -94.54
N ILE A 509 13.03 -173.05 -94.10
CA ILE A 509 14.35 -172.41 -94.19
C ILE A 509 14.31 -170.89 -93.91
N GLU A 510 15.06 -170.54 -92.86
CA GLU A 510 15.66 -169.22 -92.53
C GLU A 510 14.80 -168.10 -91.93
N LEU A 511 15.49 -167.31 -91.09
CA LEU A 511 15.14 -166.12 -90.31
C LEU A 511 14.68 -166.35 -88.85
N ASP A 512 15.33 -165.79 -87.82
CA ASP A 512 16.54 -164.97 -87.78
C ASP A 512 16.96 -164.76 -86.32
N GLU A 513 18.26 -164.55 -86.14
CA GLU A 513 18.92 -164.05 -84.94
C GLU A 513 18.49 -162.59 -84.59
N ASP A 514 18.90 -162.20 -83.38
CA ASP A 514 19.18 -160.83 -82.91
C ASP A 514 18.11 -159.96 -82.20
N PHE A 515 18.67 -159.15 -81.29
CA PHE A 515 18.20 -157.89 -80.69
C PHE A 515 17.29 -157.93 -79.44
N LYS A 516 17.43 -157.10 -78.40
CA LYS A 516 18.49 -156.29 -77.74
C LYS A 516 17.80 -155.52 -76.59
N GLN A 517 18.61 -154.80 -75.82
CA GLN A 517 18.38 -153.95 -74.63
C GLN A 517 17.29 -152.85 -74.70
N GLU A 518 17.13 -152.17 -73.54
CA GLU A 518 16.45 -150.87 -73.27
C GLU A 518 14.91 -150.97 -73.12
N SER A 519 14.19 -150.29 -72.22
CA SER A 519 14.36 -148.98 -71.58
C SER A 519 13.25 -148.77 -70.52
N GLN A 520 13.30 -147.60 -69.86
CA GLN A 520 12.52 -147.07 -68.73
C GLN A 520 11.04 -146.70 -69.01
N LEU A 521 10.25 -146.47 -67.94
CA LEU A 521 9.48 -145.23 -67.61
C LEU A 521 8.21 -145.50 -66.75
N GLU A 522 8.15 -144.83 -65.59
CA GLU A 522 7.04 -144.08 -64.89
C GLU A 522 5.53 -144.34 -65.19
N PRO A 523 4.55 -144.02 -64.27
CA PRO A 523 4.26 -142.62 -63.84
C PRO A 523 3.59 -142.32 -62.46
N ASN A 524 3.84 -141.08 -61.98
CA ASN A 524 3.04 -140.05 -61.25
C ASN A 524 1.77 -140.28 -60.36
N ILE A 525 1.83 -139.74 -59.10
CA ILE A 525 1.00 -138.66 -58.41
C ILE A 525 -0.55 -138.86 -58.20
N PRO A 526 -1.26 -138.41 -57.10
CA PRO A 526 -1.23 -137.06 -56.46
C PRO A 526 -1.41 -136.83 -54.92
N ILE A 527 -0.93 -135.62 -54.53
CA ILE A 527 -1.15 -134.67 -53.39
C ILE A 527 -0.93 -135.16 -51.95
#